data_AF-A0A1R4GSN0-F1
#
_entry.id   AF-A0A1R4GSN0-F1
#
_cell.length_a   1.000
_cell.length_b   1.000
_cell.length_c   1.000
_cell.angle_alpha   90.00
_cell.angle_beta   90.00
_cell.angle_gamma   90.00
#
_symmetry.space_group_name_H-M   'P 1'
#
loop_
_entity.id
_entity.type
_entity.pdbx_description
1 polymer ?
#
loop_
_entity_poly.entity_id
_entity_poly.type
_entity_poly.pdbx_seq_one_letter_code
_entity_poly.pdbx_strand_id
1 'polypeptide(L)'
;MKPLNLSKIYSTVLLSGVALLVTACDKSETADPAVSADTAAETLNSKQSIKHHADMFSGCYTVSKDEPPQIKVSQQTQGLVMQMKEPKSANRVWDDPEPLEPIAIDKVSKYFSVDEKNVEGVIGRPDRVFVVAQVKQAYVNIDPTLDSPYLGYILQGSNTIYKVECDDTPADELIENPHQNKEGVGNIVIKPAGKVES
;
A
#
# COMPACT_ATOMS: atom_id res chain seq x y z
N MET A 1 -25.66 -41.98 27.33
CA MET A 1 -24.84 -43.16 27.70
C MET A 1 -23.76 -43.33 26.64
N LYS A 2 -22.48 -43.40 27.06
CA LYS A 2 -21.31 -43.82 26.27
C LYS A 2 -21.34 -45.34 26.05
N PRO A 3 -20.60 -45.87 25.07
CA PRO A 3 -19.28 -46.41 25.42
C PRO A 3 -18.14 -46.00 24.47
N LEU A 4 -16.96 -45.88 25.08
CA LEU A 4 -15.64 -45.78 24.45
C LEU A 4 -15.17 -47.18 24.03
N ASN A 5 -14.31 -47.27 23.00
CA ASN A 5 -13.48 -48.46 22.82
C ASN A 5 -12.02 -48.07 22.51
N LEU A 6 -11.13 -48.52 23.39
CA LEU A 6 -9.67 -48.48 23.28
C LEU A 6 -9.20 -49.76 22.59
N SER A 7 -8.18 -49.66 21.74
CA SER A 7 -7.24 -50.76 21.55
C SER A 7 -5.82 -50.23 21.38
N LYS A 8 -4.96 -50.70 22.28
CA LYS A 8 -3.51 -50.52 22.31
C LYS A 8 -2.86 -51.48 21.31
N ILE A 9 -1.82 -51.05 20.61
CA ILE A 9 -0.75 -51.95 20.17
C ILE A 9 0.59 -51.27 20.43
N TYR A 10 1.41 -51.94 21.24
CA TYR A 10 2.81 -51.66 21.51
C TYR A 10 3.68 -52.06 20.32
N SER A 11 4.74 -51.31 20.04
CA SER A 11 5.95 -51.89 19.46
C SER A 11 7.17 -51.06 19.85
N THR A 12 8.00 -51.66 20.70
CA THR A 12 9.31 -51.22 21.15
C THR A 12 10.37 -51.88 20.27
N VAL A 13 11.29 -51.11 19.67
CA VAL A 13 12.65 -51.59 19.38
C VAL A 13 13.65 -50.47 19.67
N LEU A 14 14.52 -50.74 20.63
CA LEU A 14 15.74 -50.02 21.00
C LEU A 14 16.84 -50.20 19.93
N LEU A 15 17.75 -49.21 19.83
CA LEU A 15 19.21 -49.37 19.90
C LEU A 15 19.82 -47.93 19.90
N SER A 16 20.11 -47.33 21.07
CA SER A 16 21.40 -47.31 21.78
C SER A 16 22.62 -46.83 20.97
N GLY A 17 23.06 -45.60 21.25
CA GLY A 17 24.39 -45.05 20.93
C GLY A 17 24.82 -44.07 22.02
N VAL A 18 25.97 -44.34 22.63
CA VAL A 18 26.44 -43.90 23.96
C VAL A 18 26.85 -42.42 24.05
N ALA A 19 26.68 -41.86 25.25
CA ALA A 19 26.95 -40.50 25.68
C ALA A 19 28.44 -40.11 25.79
N LEU A 20 28.73 -38.81 25.71
CA LEU A 20 29.78 -38.16 26.49
C LEU A 20 29.19 -36.93 27.19
N LEU A 21 29.20 -37.01 28.53
CA LEU A 21 28.94 -35.92 29.45
C LEU A 21 30.18 -35.02 29.50
N VAL A 22 29.98 -33.71 29.40
CA VAL A 22 30.91 -32.74 29.99
C VAL A 22 30.10 -31.84 30.90
N THR A 23 30.15 -32.17 32.20
CA THR A 23 29.71 -31.30 33.29
C THR A 23 30.80 -30.26 33.52
N ALA A 24 30.48 -28.99 33.27
CA ALA A 24 31.12 -27.87 33.94
C ALA A 24 29.99 -26.99 34.50
N CYS A 25 29.66 -27.24 35.77
CA CYS A 25 28.90 -26.30 36.58
C CYS A 25 29.92 -25.29 37.11
N ASP A 26 29.84 -24.05 36.62
CA ASP A 26 30.31 -22.91 37.38
C ASP A 26 29.10 -22.05 37.80
N LYS A 27 29.22 -21.44 38.96
CA LYS A 27 28.13 -20.89 39.77
C LYS A 27 27.52 -19.61 39.20
N SER A 28 26.23 -19.46 39.51
CA SER A 28 25.46 -18.21 39.64
C SER A 28 25.07 -17.47 38.36
N GLU A 29 23.80 -17.59 37.96
CA GLU A 29 22.79 -16.52 38.08
C GLU A 29 21.44 -17.05 37.56
N THR A 30 20.37 -16.69 38.26
CA THR A 30 18.98 -16.90 37.83
C THR A 30 18.77 -16.17 36.51
N ALA A 31 18.73 -16.91 35.40
CA ALA A 31 18.28 -16.37 34.13
C ALA A 31 16.75 -16.48 34.06
N ASP A 32 16.07 -15.38 34.37
CA ASP A 32 14.74 -15.09 33.83
C ASP A 32 14.77 -15.28 32.30
N PRO A 33 13.64 -15.66 31.67
CA PRO A 33 13.57 -15.66 30.21
C PRO A 33 13.71 -14.21 29.75
N ALA A 34 14.91 -13.84 29.29
CA ALA A 34 15.14 -12.59 28.60
C ALA A 34 14.34 -12.62 27.29
N VAL A 35 13.10 -12.14 27.36
CA VAL A 35 12.38 -11.64 26.19
C VAL A 35 13.23 -10.48 25.69
N SER A 36 14.00 -10.71 24.63
CA SER A 36 14.86 -9.70 24.01
C SER A 36 14.06 -8.41 23.80
N ALA A 37 14.42 -7.37 24.57
CA ALA A 37 13.81 -6.04 24.49
C ALA A 37 13.93 -5.44 23.08
N ASP A 38 14.92 -5.88 22.30
CA ASP A 38 15.12 -5.47 20.90
C ASP A 38 13.95 -5.87 19.98
N THR A 39 13.42 -7.10 20.10
CA THR A 39 12.32 -7.57 19.24
C THR A 39 11.00 -6.87 19.59
N ALA A 40 10.79 -6.56 20.87
CA ALA A 40 9.63 -5.78 21.32
C ALA A 40 9.72 -4.32 20.86
N ALA A 41 10.89 -3.69 20.94
CA ALA A 41 11.13 -2.33 20.49
C ALA A 41 11.00 -2.17 18.97
N GLU A 42 11.55 -3.10 18.18
CA GLU A 42 11.41 -3.12 16.71
C GLU A 42 9.95 -3.34 16.28
N THR A 43 9.22 -4.23 16.97
CA THR A 43 7.81 -4.48 16.69
C THR A 43 6.94 -3.27 17.02
N LEU A 44 7.22 -2.57 18.13
CA LEU A 44 6.51 -1.35 18.50
C LEU A 44 6.81 -0.20 17.53
N ASN A 45 8.07 -0.03 17.12
CA ASN A 45 8.49 0.98 16.15
C ASN A 45 7.86 0.72 14.77
N SER A 46 7.86 -0.54 14.32
CA SER A 46 7.19 -0.95 13.07
C SER A 46 5.68 -0.70 13.13
N LYS A 47 4.99 -1.09 14.21
CA LYS A 47 3.54 -0.82 14.37
C LYS A 47 3.23 0.66 14.43
N GLN A 48 4.04 1.46 15.12
CA GLN A 48 3.87 2.90 15.21
C GLN A 48 4.10 3.58 13.85
N SER A 49 5.10 3.13 13.11
CA SER A 49 5.35 3.59 11.73
C SER A 49 4.17 3.24 10.81
N ILE A 50 3.66 2.01 10.85
CA ILE A 50 2.48 1.60 10.06
C ILE A 50 1.27 2.45 10.44
N LYS A 51 1.01 2.67 11.74
CA LYS A 51 -0.11 3.50 12.19
C LYS A 51 0.02 4.94 11.69
N HIS A 52 1.21 5.52 11.76
CA HIS A 52 1.44 6.88 11.27
C HIS A 52 1.12 7.02 9.78
N HIS A 53 1.60 6.08 8.96
CA HIS A 53 1.26 6.04 7.53
C HIS A 53 -0.23 5.73 7.31
N ALA A 54 -0.87 4.91 8.16
CA ALA A 54 -2.30 4.63 8.05
C ALA A 54 -3.16 5.87 8.34
N ASP A 55 -2.80 6.65 9.35
CA ASP A 55 -3.48 7.91 9.67
C ASP A 55 -3.37 8.91 8.50
N MET A 56 -2.24 8.87 7.78
CA MET A 56 -1.95 9.70 6.63
C MET A 56 -2.71 9.26 5.36
N PHE A 57 -2.63 7.97 5.03
CA PHE A 57 -2.98 7.46 3.71
C PHE A 57 -4.24 6.61 3.66
N SER A 58 -4.82 6.16 4.78
CA SER A 58 -6.04 5.33 4.70
C SER A 58 -7.21 6.17 4.18
N GLY A 59 -7.89 5.68 3.15
CA GLY A 59 -9.03 6.32 2.52
C GLY A 59 -9.19 5.92 1.06
N CYS A 60 -10.17 6.52 0.39
CA CYS A 60 -10.42 6.30 -1.02
C CYS A 60 -9.98 7.51 -1.86
N TYR A 61 -9.50 7.24 -3.07
CA TYR A 61 -8.84 8.21 -3.93
C TYR A 61 -9.39 8.15 -5.35
N THR A 62 -9.42 9.31 -5.99
CA THR A 62 -9.77 9.51 -7.39
C THR A 62 -8.78 10.48 -8.04
N VAL A 63 -8.61 10.39 -9.37
CA VAL A 63 -7.80 11.33 -10.15
C VAL A 63 -8.57 12.61 -10.53
N SER A 64 -9.89 12.64 -10.29
CA SER A 64 -10.77 13.77 -10.58
C SER A 64 -11.82 13.95 -9.48
N LYS A 65 -12.06 15.19 -9.03
CA LYS A 65 -13.04 15.50 -7.96
C LYS A 65 -14.46 15.09 -8.29
N ASP A 66 -14.77 14.99 -9.58
CA ASP A 66 -16.11 14.70 -10.09
C ASP A 66 -16.30 13.20 -10.42
N GLU A 67 -15.29 12.37 -10.15
CA GLU A 67 -15.32 10.94 -10.42
C GLU A 67 -15.39 10.13 -9.12
N PRO A 68 -16.07 8.96 -9.13
CA PRO A 68 -16.08 8.05 -7.99
C PRO A 68 -14.65 7.58 -7.64
N PRO A 69 -14.41 7.16 -6.38
CA PRO A 69 -13.11 6.63 -6.00
C PRO A 69 -12.72 5.40 -6.83
N GLN A 70 -11.47 5.34 -7.27
CA GLN A 70 -10.92 4.26 -8.08
C GLN A 70 -9.84 3.47 -7.33
N ILE A 71 -9.29 4.04 -6.26
CA ILE A 71 -8.22 3.45 -5.46
C ILE A 71 -8.63 3.54 -3.99
N LYS A 72 -8.40 2.48 -3.22
CA LYS A 72 -8.61 2.44 -1.78
C LYS A 72 -7.32 2.03 -1.10
N VAL A 73 -6.90 2.80 -0.10
CA VAL A 73 -5.80 2.45 0.80
C VAL A 73 -6.39 2.14 2.17
N SER A 74 -6.01 1.00 2.75
CA SER A 74 -6.52 0.57 4.05
C SER A 74 -5.45 -0.14 4.86
N GLN A 75 -5.61 -0.15 6.19
CA GLN A 75 -4.76 -0.92 7.09
C GLN A 75 -5.33 -2.33 7.29
N GLN A 76 -4.48 -3.34 7.13
CA GLN A 76 -4.75 -4.73 7.44
C GLN A 76 -3.71 -5.28 8.44
N THR A 77 -3.86 -6.54 8.85
CA THR A 77 -2.99 -7.19 9.85
C THR A 77 -1.51 -7.14 9.48
N GLN A 78 -1.20 -7.20 8.17
CA GLN A 78 0.18 -7.24 7.66
C GLN A 78 0.75 -5.87 7.28
N GLY A 79 -0.03 -4.79 7.35
CA GLY A 79 0.42 -3.46 6.98
C GLY A 79 -0.63 -2.67 6.21
N LEU A 80 -0.17 -1.70 5.42
CA LEU A 80 -1.03 -0.98 4.49
C LEU A 80 -1.20 -1.79 3.22
N VAL A 81 -2.40 -1.74 2.66
CA VAL A 81 -2.71 -2.33 1.36
C VAL A 81 -3.43 -1.32 0.51
N MET A 82 -3.29 -1.47 -0.81
CA MET A 82 -4.16 -0.84 -1.77
C MET A 82 -5.10 -1.85 -2.41
N GLN A 83 -6.23 -1.35 -2.85
CA GLN A 83 -7.16 -2.04 -3.72
C GLN A 83 -7.60 -1.08 -4.83
N MET A 84 -7.70 -1.56 -6.07
CA MET A 84 -8.32 -0.85 -7.17
C MET A 84 -9.79 -1.24 -7.30
N LYS A 85 -10.59 -0.30 -7.77
CA LYS A 85 -12.00 -0.56 -8.06
C LYS A 85 -12.12 -1.38 -9.33
N GLU A 86 -12.92 -2.43 -9.28
CA GLU A 86 -13.09 -3.31 -10.43
C GLU A 86 -14.27 -2.89 -11.31
N PRO A 87 -14.20 -3.17 -12.62
CA PRO A 87 -15.34 -2.99 -13.50
C PRO A 87 -16.49 -3.91 -13.05
N LYS A 88 -17.72 -3.47 -13.28
CA LYS A 88 -18.94 -4.23 -12.98
C LYS A 88 -18.91 -5.70 -13.42
N SER A 89 -18.26 -5.99 -14.56
CA SER A 89 -18.14 -7.34 -15.12
C SER A 89 -17.40 -8.34 -14.22
N ALA A 90 -16.62 -7.85 -13.25
CA ALA A 90 -15.77 -8.68 -12.41
C ALA A 90 -16.43 -9.12 -11.08
N ASN A 91 -17.69 -8.75 -10.83
CA ASN A 91 -18.53 -9.18 -9.69
C ASN A 91 -17.99 -8.85 -8.28
N ARG A 92 -16.86 -8.14 -8.16
CA ARG A 92 -16.37 -7.55 -6.93
C ARG A 92 -16.32 -6.04 -7.06
N VAL A 93 -16.41 -5.36 -5.93
CA VAL A 93 -16.37 -3.90 -5.86
C VAL A 93 -14.91 -3.43 -5.94
N TRP A 94 -14.08 -4.05 -5.11
CA TRP A 94 -12.65 -3.80 -4.97
C TRP A 94 -11.91 -5.09 -5.33
N ASP A 95 -10.75 -4.97 -5.95
CA ASP A 95 -9.85 -6.08 -6.27
C ASP A 95 -9.21 -6.71 -5.01
N ASP A 96 -8.24 -7.60 -5.21
CA ASP A 96 -7.51 -8.20 -4.09
C ASP A 96 -6.52 -7.21 -3.48
N PRO A 97 -6.36 -7.18 -2.14
CA PRO A 97 -5.45 -6.26 -1.48
C PRO A 97 -4.00 -6.51 -1.84
N GLU A 98 -3.33 -5.48 -2.34
CA GLU A 98 -1.91 -5.48 -2.67
C GLU A 98 -1.11 -4.68 -1.63
N PRO A 99 0.07 -5.15 -1.20
CA PRO A 99 0.82 -4.50 -0.13
C PRO A 99 1.36 -3.13 -0.55
N LEU A 100 1.39 -2.21 0.42
CA LEU A 100 2.07 -0.93 0.33
C LEU A 100 3.20 -0.87 1.36
N GLU A 101 4.30 -0.24 0.98
CA GLU A 101 5.44 0.02 1.86
C GLU A 101 5.81 1.50 1.90
N PRO A 102 6.35 1.99 3.03
CA PRO A 102 6.96 3.30 3.10
C PRO A 102 8.10 3.44 2.09
N ILE A 103 8.16 4.59 1.43
CA ILE A 103 9.26 4.98 0.57
C ILE A 103 9.97 6.15 1.25
N ALA A 104 11.30 6.09 1.26
CA ALA A 104 12.09 7.17 1.83
C ALA A 104 11.82 8.49 1.09
N ILE A 105 11.61 9.57 1.85
CA ILE A 105 11.25 10.89 1.32
C ILE A 105 12.30 11.41 0.32
N ASP A 106 13.58 11.05 0.50
CA ASP A 106 14.68 11.40 -0.41
C ASP A 106 14.55 10.76 -1.81
N LYS A 107 13.59 9.83 -2.01
CA LYS A 107 13.28 9.22 -3.30
C LYS A 107 12.08 9.83 -4.00
N VAL A 108 11.40 10.81 -3.39
CA VAL A 108 10.14 11.36 -3.92
C VAL A 108 10.31 11.99 -5.30
N SER A 109 11.47 12.60 -5.57
CA SER A 109 11.80 13.24 -6.84
C SER A 109 11.87 12.26 -8.03
N LYS A 110 11.90 10.95 -7.78
CA LYS A 110 11.82 9.92 -8.82
C LYS A 110 10.40 9.78 -9.40
N TYR A 111 9.39 10.21 -8.64
CA TYR A 111 7.98 10.00 -8.94
C TYR A 111 7.25 11.31 -9.18
N PHE A 112 7.65 12.37 -8.48
CA PHE A 112 6.95 13.66 -8.47
C PHE A 112 7.92 14.82 -8.63
N SER A 113 7.49 15.86 -9.35
CA SER A 113 8.22 17.13 -9.46
C SER A 113 8.04 18.01 -8.23
N VAL A 114 8.40 17.49 -7.05
CA VAL A 114 8.30 18.18 -5.75
C VAL A 114 9.61 18.03 -4.96
N ASP A 115 9.98 19.08 -4.24
CA ASP A 115 11.12 19.06 -3.31
C ASP A 115 10.76 18.21 -2.08
N GLU A 116 11.66 17.32 -1.68
CA GLU A 116 11.52 16.43 -0.52
C GLU A 116 11.17 17.17 0.78
N LYS A 117 11.62 18.42 0.95
CA LYS A 117 11.31 19.23 2.13
C LYS A 117 9.84 19.60 2.25
N ASN A 118 9.08 19.49 1.17
CA ASN A 118 7.65 19.81 1.09
C ASN A 118 6.77 18.56 1.25
N VAL A 119 7.35 17.38 1.50
CA VAL A 119 6.64 16.10 1.60
C VAL A 119 6.54 15.66 3.06
N GLU A 120 5.39 15.12 3.45
CA GLU A 120 5.14 14.59 4.80
C GLU A 120 5.34 13.08 4.86
N GLY A 121 5.02 12.36 3.78
CA GLY A 121 5.24 10.92 3.69
C GLY A 121 5.05 10.41 2.27
N VAL A 122 5.57 9.21 2.01
CA VAL A 122 5.42 8.51 0.74
C VAL A 122 5.21 7.03 1.01
N ILE A 123 4.21 6.42 0.38
CA ILE A 123 4.02 4.97 0.34
C ILE A 123 3.83 4.51 -1.10
N GLY A 124 4.09 3.24 -1.38
CA GLY A 124 3.82 2.69 -2.71
C GLY A 124 3.85 1.18 -2.74
N ARG A 125 3.39 0.61 -3.86
CA ARG A 125 3.55 -0.82 -4.14
C ARG A 125 5.02 -1.17 -4.27
N PRO A 126 5.45 -2.38 -3.87
CA PRO A 126 6.81 -2.87 -4.10
C PRO A 126 7.29 -2.76 -5.56
N ASP A 127 6.39 -2.94 -6.53
CA ASP A 127 6.67 -2.82 -7.97
C ASP A 127 6.66 -1.38 -8.52
N ARG A 128 6.29 -0.39 -7.69
CA ARG A 128 6.20 1.04 -8.03
C ARG A 128 5.21 1.37 -9.15
N VAL A 129 4.26 0.48 -9.45
CA VAL A 129 3.13 0.79 -10.35
C VAL A 129 2.23 1.86 -9.75
N PHE A 130 2.13 1.89 -8.41
CA PHE A 130 1.46 2.91 -7.64
C PHE A 130 2.38 3.48 -6.56
N VAL A 131 2.50 4.79 -6.51
CA VAL A 131 3.12 5.54 -5.40
C VAL A 131 2.22 6.71 -5.06
N VAL A 132 1.99 6.96 -3.78
CA VAL A 132 1.28 8.14 -3.29
C VAL A 132 2.16 8.91 -2.31
N ALA A 133 2.22 10.22 -2.49
CA ALA A 133 2.86 11.14 -1.56
C ALA A 133 1.82 12.09 -0.98
N GLN A 134 1.96 12.40 0.30
CA GLN A 134 1.27 13.54 0.90
C GLN A 134 2.27 14.69 1.02
N VAL A 135 1.91 15.85 0.50
CA VAL A 135 2.67 17.09 0.67
C VAL A 135 2.17 17.86 1.88
N LYS A 136 3.01 18.75 2.40
CA LYS A 136 2.65 19.69 3.46
C LYS A 136 1.53 20.60 2.98
N GLN A 137 0.53 20.83 3.82
CA GLN A 137 -0.58 21.74 3.48
C GLN A 137 -0.08 23.16 3.13
N ALA A 138 1.00 23.62 3.77
CA ALA A 138 1.62 24.90 3.44
C ALA A 138 2.10 24.98 1.98
N TYR A 139 2.53 23.86 1.39
CA TYR A 139 2.96 23.77 0.00
C TYR A 139 1.78 23.87 -0.98
N VAL A 140 0.67 23.18 -0.69
CA VAL A 140 -0.59 23.26 -1.46
C VAL A 140 -1.09 24.70 -1.54
N ASN A 141 -0.95 25.48 -0.46
CA ASN A 141 -1.43 26.86 -0.42
C ASN A 141 -0.61 27.84 -1.28
N ILE A 142 0.62 27.48 -1.66
CA ILE A 142 1.53 28.36 -2.42
C ILE A 142 1.72 27.92 -3.87
N ASP A 143 1.48 26.65 -4.19
CA ASP A 143 1.60 26.11 -5.54
C ASP A 143 0.20 26.03 -6.18
N PRO A 144 -0.17 26.95 -7.10
CA PRO A 144 -1.49 26.96 -7.71
C PRO A 144 -1.76 25.76 -8.61
N THR A 145 -0.73 24.97 -8.94
CA THR A 145 -0.89 23.72 -9.73
C THR A 145 -1.35 22.54 -8.88
N LEU A 146 -1.32 22.70 -7.55
CA LEU A 146 -1.65 21.67 -6.59
C LEU A 146 -2.90 22.04 -5.80
N ASP A 147 -4.02 21.40 -6.09
CA ASP A 147 -5.32 21.67 -5.48
C ASP A 147 -5.78 20.54 -4.53
N SER A 148 -4.86 19.64 -4.18
CA SER A 148 -4.99 18.58 -3.18
C SER A 148 -3.62 18.32 -2.53
N PRO A 149 -3.55 17.95 -1.23
CA PRO A 149 -2.29 17.56 -0.60
C PRO A 149 -1.76 16.20 -1.05
N TYR A 150 -2.45 15.47 -1.93
CA TYR A 150 -2.05 14.13 -2.36
C TYR A 150 -1.62 14.11 -3.83
N LEU A 151 -0.46 13.49 -4.07
CA LEU A 151 0.08 13.22 -5.39
C LEU A 151 0.09 11.71 -5.63
N GLY A 152 -0.38 11.27 -6.80
CA GLY A 152 -0.41 9.87 -7.22
C GLY A 152 0.43 9.65 -8.47
N TYR A 153 1.34 8.68 -8.40
CA TYR A 153 2.11 8.17 -9.53
C TYR A 153 1.51 6.81 -9.90
N ILE A 154 0.82 6.75 -11.04
CA ILE A 154 0.09 5.57 -11.50
C ILE A 154 0.60 5.25 -12.90
N LEU A 155 1.13 4.03 -13.10
CA LEU A 155 1.60 3.56 -14.42
C LEU A 155 2.49 4.58 -15.16
N GLN A 156 3.41 5.22 -14.43
CA GLN A 156 4.34 6.24 -14.94
C GLN A 156 3.80 7.66 -15.14
N GLY A 157 2.51 7.91 -14.89
CA GLY A 157 1.93 9.24 -14.87
C GLY A 157 1.82 9.81 -13.46
N SER A 158 2.36 11.01 -13.23
CA SER A 158 2.19 11.77 -11.99
C SER A 158 0.97 12.69 -12.10
N ASN A 159 0.02 12.57 -11.18
CA ASN A 159 -1.18 13.39 -11.12
C ASN A 159 -1.45 13.86 -9.69
N THR A 160 -2.12 14.99 -9.54
CA THR A 160 -2.81 15.31 -8.29
C THR A 160 -3.98 14.34 -8.12
N ILE A 161 -4.11 13.75 -6.93
CA ILE A 161 -5.23 12.85 -6.60
C ILE A 161 -6.01 13.40 -5.41
N TYR A 162 -7.27 13.02 -5.30
CA TYR A 162 -8.18 13.55 -4.30
C TYR A 162 -8.62 12.43 -3.37
N LYS A 163 -8.44 12.65 -2.07
CA LYS A 163 -9.04 11.79 -1.06
C LYS A 163 -10.53 12.13 -0.97
N VAL A 164 -11.39 11.14 -1.20
CA VAL A 164 -12.85 11.27 -1.26
C VAL A 164 -13.51 10.21 -0.38
N GLU A 165 -14.82 10.34 -0.19
CA GLU A 165 -15.60 9.31 0.49
C GLU A 165 -15.51 7.97 -0.26
N CYS A 166 -15.38 6.89 0.50
CA CYS A 166 -15.37 5.56 -0.07
C CYS A 166 -16.76 5.19 -0.61
N ASP A 167 -16.76 4.56 -1.78
CA ASP A 167 -17.96 4.03 -2.41
C ASP A 167 -17.79 2.55 -2.68
N ASP A 168 -18.62 1.74 -2.01
CA ASP A 168 -18.62 0.29 -2.12
C ASP A 168 -19.55 -0.23 -3.24
N THR A 169 -19.99 0.63 -4.15
CA THR A 169 -20.68 0.23 -5.39
C THR A 169 -19.64 -0.21 -6.43
N PRO A 170 -19.83 -1.27 -7.23
CA PRO A 170 -18.90 -1.60 -8.32
C PRO A 170 -18.72 -0.42 -9.30
N ALA A 171 -17.55 -0.31 -9.95
CA ALA A 171 -17.39 0.72 -10.98
C ALA A 171 -18.35 0.47 -12.14
N ASP A 172 -18.92 1.53 -12.68
CA ASP A 172 -19.64 1.44 -13.95
C ASP A 172 -18.70 0.90 -15.03
N GLU A 173 -19.24 0.08 -15.93
CA GLU A 173 -18.46 -0.36 -17.09
C GLU A 173 -18.02 0.91 -17.83
N LEU A 174 -16.71 1.10 -17.95
CA LEU A 174 -16.18 1.94 -19.02
C LEU A 174 -16.62 1.27 -20.31
N ILE A 175 -17.77 1.67 -20.83
CA ILE A 175 -18.16 1.33 -22.19
C ILE A 175 -17.12 2.03 -23.06
N GLU A 176 -16.04 1.32 -23.40
CA GLU A 176 -15.27 1.64 -24.58
C GLU A 176 -16.28 1.64 -25.73
N ASN A 177 -16.75 2.83 -26.11
CA ASN A 177 -17.75 3.00 -27.16
C ASN A 177 -17.32 2.19 -28.39
N PRO A 178 -18.00 1.09 -28.76
CA PRO A 178 -17.71 0.37 -30.00
C PRO A 178 -18.24 1.15 -31.22
N HIS A 179 -18.85 2.30 -30.99
CA HIS A 179 -19.46 3.17 -31.98
C HIS A 179 -18.86 4.59 -31.89
N GLN A 180 -17.58 4.73 -32.25
CA GLN A 180 -17.16 5.90 -33.01
C GLN A 180 -17.77 5.77 -34.42
N ASN A 181 -19.09 5.92 -34.50
CA ASN A 181 -19.73 6.30 -35.74
C ASN A 181 -19.27 7.73 -36.04
N LYS A 182 -18.77 7.89 -37.26
CA LYS A 182 -18.42 9.15 -37.89
C LYS A 182 -19.51 10.20 -37.62
N GLU A 183 -19.07 11.44 -37.48
CA GLU A 183 -19.86 12.68 -37.25
C GLU A 183 -19.97 13.09 -35.78
N GLY A 184 -19.01 13.92 -35.35
CA GLY A 184 -19.02 14.53 -34.02
C GLY A 184 -17.66 14.64 -33.36
N VAL A 185 -16.56 14.66 -34.12
CA VAL A 185 -15.25 15.05 -33.57
C VAL A 185 -15.36 16.52 -33.18
N GLY A 186 -15.45 16.80 -31.88
CA GLY A 186 -15.14 18.11 -31.34
C GLY A 186 -13.76 18.50 -31.85
N ASN A 187 -13.70 19.54 -32.68
CA ASN A 187 -12.48 20.02 -33.30
C ASN A 187 -11.45 20.39 -32.21
N ILE A 188 -10.49 19.51 -31.96
CA ILE A 188 -9.23 19.90 -31.33
C ILE A 188 -8.45 20.69 -32.40
N VAL A 189 -8.56 22.02 -32.35
CA VAL A 189 -7.74 22.90 -33.16
C VAL A 189 -6.35 22.97 -32.52
N ILE A 190 -5.43 22.13 -32.98
CA ILE A 190 -4.01 22.33 -32.72
C ILE A 190 -3.54 23.51 -33.56
N LYS A 191 -3.32 24.67 -32.93
CA LYS A 191 -2.65 25.80 -33.59
C LYS A 191 -1.16 25.44 -33.77
N PRO A 192 -0.62 25.41 -35.00
CA PRO A 192 0.81 25.22 -35.19
C PRO A 192 1.58 26.40 -34.58
N ALA A 193 2.66 26.09 -33.85
CA ALA A 193 3.61 27.08 -33.38
C ALA A 193 4.10 27.90 -34.58
N GLY A 194 4.01 29.23 -34.46
CA GLY A 194 4.45 30.15 -35.50
C GLY A 194 5.90 29.89 -35.88
N LYS A 195 6.19 29.94 -37.19
CA LYS A 195 7.57 29.98 -37.69
C LYS A 195 8.27 31.17 -37.03
N VAL A 196 9.38 30.89 -36.36
CA VAL A 196 10.38 31.92 -36.05
C VAL A 196 11.11 32.14 -37.37
N GLU A 197 10.86 33.28 -38.02
CA GLU A 197 11.73 33.72 -39.12
C GLU A 197 13.05 34.21 -38.53
N SER A 198 14.14 33.78 -39.15
CA SER A 198 15.54 34.06 -38.79
C SER A 198 15.92 35.52 -38.87
#